data_AF-A0A183GU80-F1
#
_entry.id   AF-A0A183GU80-F1
#
_cell.length_a   1.000
_cell.length_b   1.000
_cell.length_c   1.000
_cell.angle_alpha   90.00
_cell.angle_beta   90.00
_cell.angle_gamma   90.00
#
_symmetry.space_group_name_H-M   'P 1'
#
loop_
_entity.id
_entity.type
_entity.pdbx_description
1 polymer ?
#
loop_
_entity_poly.entity_id
_entity_poly.type
_entity_poly.pdbx_seq_one_letter_code
_entity_poly.pdbx_strand_id
1 'polypeptide(L)'
;MSSDDVNQADNSAAPEKMYKLQTKDQEICEVPASVVSMLKLVTTMLEVITWCEAHKAGNGENSQRLQDFTNEFFKVEDPMIFELIMAANYLDIPGLLDDGCRKIASMMKGKTPEEIRNMFNIANDFTPEEEEAIRKENAWCEG
;
A
#
# COMPACT_ATOMS: atom_id res chain seq x y z
N MET A 1 0.95 26.76 -54.78
CA MET A 1 -0.33 26.19 -54.33
C MET A 1 -0.02 24.73 -54.05
N SER A 2 0.30 24.37 -52.79
CA SER A 2 -0.66 23.99 -51.73
C SER A 2 -1.56 22.86 -52.21
N SER A 3 -1.71 21.71 -51.57
CA SER A 3 -1.32 21.15 -50.27
C SER A 3 -1.39 19.62 -50.47
N ASP A 4 -0.71 18.74 -49.75
CA ASP A 4 -1.23 18.11 -48.53
C ASP A 4 -0.27 16.96 -48.15
N ASP A 5 0.88 17.29 -47.55
CA ASP A 5 1.61 16.32 -46.72
C ASP A 5 0.90 16.26 -45.36
N VAL A 6 -0.23 15.56 -45.32
CA VAL A 6 -0.88 15.20 -44.05
C VAL A 6 0.00 14.13 -43.41
N ASN A 7 0.84 14.59 -42.48
CA ASN A 7 1.54 13.80 -41.48
C ASN A 7 0.64 12.64 -41.01
N GLN A 8 0.92 11.44 -41.50
CA GLN A 8 0.48 10.21 -40.87
C GLN A 8 1.33 10.10 -39.61
N ALA A 9 0.85 10.71 -38.52
CA ALA A 9 1.41 10.50 -37.21
C ALA A 9 1.27 9.00 -36.92
N ASP A 10 2.38 8.29 -37.03
CA ASP A 10 2.52 6.91 -36.56
C ASP A 10 2.13 6.87 -35.08
N ASN A 11 0.88 6.49 -34.83
CA ASN A 11 0.39 6.23 -33.49
C ASN A 11 0.78 4.81 -33.09
N SER A 12 2.08 4.49 -33.19
CA SER A 12 2.63 3.27 -32.63
C SER A 12 2.74 3.44 -31.11
N ALA A 13 1.58 3.44 -30.45
CA ALA A 13 1.52 3.26 -29.01
C ALA A 13 2.37 2.02 -28.67
N ALA A 14 3.36 2.19 -27.78
CA ALA A 14 4.20 1.10 -27.33
C ALA A 14 3.30 -0.08 -26.91
N PRO A 15 3.66 -1.33 -27.27
CA PRO A 15 2.80 -2.47 -27.00
C PRO A 15 2.49 -2.56 -25.50
N GLU A 16 1.20 -2.60 -25.16
CA GLU A 16 0.76 -2.67 -23.76
C GLU A 16 1.29 -3.97 -23.14
N LYS A 17 1.89 -3.86 -21.95
CA LYS A 17 2.48 -5.00 -21.26
C LYS A 17 1.38 -5.98 -20.84
N MET A 18 1.52 -7.26 -21.23
CA MET A 18 0.59 -8.33 -20.89
C MET A 18 1.06 -9.13 -19.68
N TYR A 19 0.13 -9.57 -18.85
CA TYR A 19 0.35 -10.35 -17.64
C TYR A 19 -0.47 -11.65 -17.69
N LYS A 20 0.12 -12.74 -17.21
CA LYS A 20 -0.57 -14.02 -17.02
C LYS A 20 -1.14 -14.07 -15.60
N LEU A 21 -2.45 -14.14 -15.49
CA LEU A 21 -3.13 -14.33 -14.22
C LEU A 21 -3.72 -15.74 -14.17
N GLN A 22 -3.58 -16.40 -13.03
CA GLN A 22 -4.26 -17.67 -12.77
C GLN A 22 -5.51 -17.39 -11.94
N THR A 23 -6.67 -17.79 -12.44
CA THR A 23 -7.96 -17.66 -11.78
C THR A 23 -8.18 -18.81 -10.76
N LYS A 24 -9.22 -18.71 -9.94
CA LYS A 24 -9.50 -19.70 -8.87
C LYS A 24 -9.83 -21.09 -9.43
N ASP A 25 -10.37 -21.15 -10.64
CA ASP A 25 -10.65 -22.35 -11.43
C ASP A 25 -9.43 -22.87 -12.21
N GLN A 26 -8.23 -22.37 -11.89
CA GLN A 26 -6.94 -22.74 -12.50
C GLN A 26 -6.79 -22.36 -13.97
N GLU A 27 -7.68 -21.53 -14.53
CA GLU A 27 -7.52 -21.00 -15.87
C GLU A 27 -6.45 -19.90 -15.90
N ILE A 28 -5.69 -19.85 -17.00
CA ILE A 28 -4.68 -18.80 -17.23
C ILE A 28 -5.24 -17.80 -18.21
N CYS A 29 -5.45 -16.56 -17.76
CA CYS A 29 -5.87 -15.45 -18.60
C CYS A 29 -4.67 -14.54 -18.88
N GLU A 30 -4.49 -14.15 -20.14
CA GLU A 30 -3.55 -13.09 -20.53
C GLU A 30 -4.30 -11.77 -20.57
N VAL A 31 -3.93 -10.84 -19.69
CA VAL A 31 -4.60 -9.54 -19.57
C VAL A 31 -3.61 -8.38 -19.66
N PRO A 32 -4.05 -7.21 -20.14
CA PRO A 32 -3.20 -6.03 -20.16
C PRO A 32 -2.89 -5.45 -18.77
N ALA A 33 -1.81 -4.68 -18.65
CA ALA A 33 -1.38 -4.03 -17.41
C ALA A 33 -2.47 -3.14 -16.79
N SER A 34 -3.30 -2.49 -17.62
CA SER A 34 -4.44 -1.69 -17.18
C SER A 34 -5.48 -2.51 -16.43
N VAL A 35 -5.74 -3.75 -16.84
CA VAL A 35 -6.66 -4.68 -16.17
C VAL A 35 -6.13 -5.12 -14.82
N VAL A 36 -4.83 -5.41 -14.72
CA VAL A 36 -4.18 -5.73 -13.43
C VAL A 36 -4.29 -4.55 -12.46
N SER A 37 -4.03 -3.34 -12.97
CA SER A 37 -4.12 -2.11 -12.17
C SER A 37 -5.54 -1.86 -11.68
N MET A 38 -6.53 -2.05 -12.56
CA MET A 38 -7.94 -1.95 -12.21
C MET A 38 -8.35 -3.01 -11.16
N LEU A 39 -7.90 -4.26 -11.33
CA LEU A 39 -8.18 -5.34 -10.38
C LEU A 39 -7.64 -4.98 -8.98
N LYS A 40 -6.42 -4.45 -8.89
CA LYS A 40 -5.83 -3.99 -7.63
C LYS A 40 -6.66 -2.89 -6.96
N LEU A 41 -7.17 -1.93 -7.74
CA LEU A 41 -8.05 -0.89 -7.23
C LEU A 41 -9.36 -1.48 -6.69
N VAL A 42 -9.99 -2.37 -7.46
CA VAL A 42 -11.24 -3.04 -7.05
C VAL A 42 -11.03 -3.84 -5.77
N THR A 43 -9.94 -4.62 -5.65
CA THR A 43 -9.65 -5.38 -4.43
C THR A 43 -9.45 -4.48 -3.23
N THR A 44 -8.70 -3.38 -3.38
CA THR A 44 -8.45 -2.42 -2.29
C THR A 44 -9.76 -1.80 -1.80
N MET A 45 -10.63 -1.37 -2.73
CA MET A 45 -11.94 -0.81 -2.39
C MET A 45 -12.86 -1.82 -1.71
N LEU A 46 -12.81 -3.10 -2.11
CA LEU A 46 -13.57 -4.16 -1.45
C LEU A 46 -13.12 -4.35 0.00
N GLU A 47 -11.82 -4.33 0.28
CA GLU A 47 -11.29 -4.41 1.65
C GLU A 47 -11.71 -3.21 2.51
N VAL A 48 -11.70 -2.00 1.95
CA VAL A 48 -12.21 -0.79 2.64
C VAL A 48 -13.70 -0.96 3.01
N ILE A 49 -14.52 -1.50 2.10
CA ILE A 49 -15.93 -1.76 2.35
C ILE A 49 -16.09 -2.81 3.46
N THR A 50 -15.34 -3.91 3.39
CA THR A 50 -15.33 -4.97 4.42
C THR A 50 -15.02 -4.39 5.81
N TRP A 51 -14.01 -3.53 5.92
CA TRP A 51 -13.69 -2.86 7.18
C TRP A 51 -14.84 -1.97 7.67
N CYS A 52 -15.45 -1.19 6.76
CA CYS A 52 -16.57 -0.32 7.10
C CYS A 52 -17.79 -1.11 7.59
N GLU A 53 -18.10 -2.24 6.98
CA GLU A 53 -19.23 -3.10 7.37
C GLU A 53 -19.02 -3.69 8.77
N ALA A 54 -17.80 -4.17 9.06
CA ALA A 54 -17.45 -4.67 10.38
C ALA A 54 -17.59 -3.59 11.48
N HIS A 55 -17.20 -2.35 11.18
CA HIS A 55 -17.26 -1.23 12.12
C HIS A 55 -18.64 -0.56 12.21
N LYS A 56 -19.50 -0.68 11.19
CA LYS A 56 -20.92 -0.29 11.27
C LYS A 56 -21.70 -1.18 12.25
N ALA A 57 -21.41 -2.48 12.27
CA ALA A 57 -22.06 -3.45 13.15
C ALA A 57 -21.60 -3.35 14.62
N GLY A 58 -20.47 -2.68 14.88
CA GLY A 58 -19.82 -2.58 16.18
C GLY A 58 -20.19 -1.36 17.04
N ASN A 59 -21.13 -0.52 16.60
CA ASN A 59 -21.43 0.77 17.25
C ASN A 59 -22.13 0.68 18.63
N GLY A 60 -22.08 -0.48 19.30
CA GLY A 60 -22.76 -0.72 20.57
C GLY A 60 -22.09 -1.68 21.54
N GLU A 61 -21.49 -2.80 21.10
CA GLU A 61 -21.09 -3.85 22.04
C GLU A 61 -19.81 -4.59 21.60
N ASN A 62 -18.77 -4.44 22.44
CA ASN A 62 -17.54 -5.22 22.53
C ASN A 62 -16.31 -4.75 21.73
N SER A 63 -15.58 -3.79 22.33
CA SER A 63 -14.27 -3.27 21.85
C SER A 63 -13.24 -4.37 21.57
N GLN A 64 -13.27 -5.50 22.28
CA GLN A 64 -12.31 -6.59 22.08
C GLN A 64 -12.52 -7.27 20.72
N ARG A 65 -13.77 -7.50 20.33
CA ARG A 65 -14.12 -8.14 19.05
C ARG A 65 -13.64 -7.33 17.86
N LEU A 66 -13.78 -6.00 17.93
CA LEU A 66 -13.27 -5.10 16.88
C LEU A 66 -11.74 -5.12 16.84
N GLN A 67 -11.08 -5.17 17.99
CA GLN A 67 -9.62 -5.27 18.06
C GLN A 67 -9.10 -6.57 17.45
N ASP A 68 -9.75 -7.70 17.75
CA ASP A 68 -9.42 -9.01 17.17
C ASP A 68 -9.65 -9.01 15.65
N PHE A 69 -10.77 -8.40 15.19
CA PHE A 69 -11.04 -8.22 13.77
C PHE A 69 -9.97 -7.38 13.10
N THR A 70 -9.63 -6.21 13.64
CA THR A 70 -8.58 -5.32 13.09
C THR A 70 -7.24 -6.05 13.02
N ASN A 71 -6.87 -6.82 14.06
CA ASN A 71 -5.65 -7.61 14.06
C ASN A 71 -5.61 -8.66 12.94
N GLU A 72 -6.73 -9.29 12.63
CA GLU A 72 -6.85 -10.25 11.53
C GLU A 72 -6.89 -9.57 10.17
N PHE A 73 -7.65 -8.49 10.04
CA PHE A 73 -7.84 -7.71 8.82
C PHE A 73 -6.49 -7.20 8.27
N PHE A 74 -5.59 -6.75 9.15
CA PHE A 74 -4.25 -6.31 8.78
C PHE A 74 -3.20 -7.42 8.69
N LYS A 75 -3.59 -8.71 8.61
CA LYS A 75 -2.69 -9.83 8.24
C LYS A 75 -2.60 -10.00 6.73
N VAL A 76 -2.41 -8.89 6.03
CA VAL A 76 -2.16 -8.82 4.59
C VAL A 76 -0.70 -8.44 4.35
N GLU A 77 -0.25 -8.51 3.10
CA GLU A 77 1.09 -8.07 2.73
C GLU A 77 1.26 -6.56 2.95
N ASP A 78 2.46 -6.13 3.37
CA ASP A 78 2.78 -4.73 3.67
C ASP A 78 2.32 -3.74 2.59
N PRO A 79 2.53 -3.99 1.26
CA PRO A 79 2.03 -3.10 0.21
C PRO A 79 0.52 -2.86 0.26
N MET A 80 -0.27 -3.86 0.64
CA MET A 80 -1.73 -3.71 0.77
C MET A 80 -2.08 -2.78 1.94
N ILE A 81 -1.35 -2.84 3.05
CA ILE A 81 -1.57 -1.97 4.21
C ILE A 81 -1.38 -0.49 3.82
N PHE A 82 -0.35 -0.17 3.02
CA PHE A 82 -0.14 1.20 2.53
C PHE A 82 -1.27 1.67 1.61
N GLU A 83 -1.72 0.81 0.68
CA GLU A 83 -2.83 1.13 -0.22
C GLU A 83 -4.13 1.37 0.56
N LEU A 84 -4.40 0.57 1.60
CA LEU A 84 -5.54 0.77 2.49
C LEU A 84 -5.47 2.09 3.26
N ILE A 85 -4.29 2.46 3.77
CA ILE A 85 -4.08 3.74 4.46
C ILE A 85 -4.28 4.92 3.51
N MET A 86 -3.74 4.84 2.29
CA MET A 86 -3.92 5.86 1.27
C MET A 86 -5.39 6.00 0.87
N ALA A 87 -6.08 4.88 0.67
CA ALA A 87 -7.51 4.86 0.37
C ALA A 87 -8.34 5.45 1.52
N ALA A 88 -8.02 5.08 2.76
CA ALA A 88 -8.69 5.61 3.95
C ALA A 88 -8.52 7.12 4.09
N ASN A 89 -7.30 7.63 3.86
CA ASN A 89 -7.01 9.06 3.85
C ASN A 89 -7.76 9.79 2.72
N TYR A 90 -7.79 9.21 1.51
CA TYR A 90 -8.49 9.81 0.37
C TYR A 90 -10.01 9.86 0.57
N LEU A 91 -10.58 8.80 1.15
CA LEU A 91 -12.02 8.66 1.39
C LEU A 91 -12.49 9.28 2.70
N ASP A 92 -11.58 9.90 3.47
CA ASP A 92 -11.85 10.47 4.80
C ASP A 92 -12.51 9.46 5.76
N ILE A 93 -11.82 8.33 5.99
CA ILE A 93 -12.22 7.28 6.95
C ILE A 93 -11.20 7.24 8.09
N PRO A 94 -11.31 8.13 9.11
CA PRO A 94 -10.30 8.26 10.15
C PRO A 94 -10.02 6.97 10.94
N GLY A 95 -11.05 6.16 11.19
CA GLY A 95 -10.88 4.92 11.95
C GLY A 95 -10.00 3.88 11.24
N LEU A 96 -10.14 3.73 9.92
CA LEU A 96 -9.30 2.83 9.13
C LEU A 96 -7.88 3.37 8.99
N LEU A 97 -7.75 4.69 8.82
CA LEU A 97 -6.46 5.37 8.81
C LEU A 97 -5.70 5.14 10.13
N ASP A 98 -6.37 5.35 11.25
CA ASP A 98 -5.81 5.17 12.59
C ASP A 98 -5.40 3.70 12.85
N ASP A 99 -6.25 2.73 12.48
CA ASP A 99 -5.94 1.31 12.60
C ASP A 99 -4.70 0.93 11.76
N GLY A 100 -4.65 1.41 10.52
CA GLY A 100 -3.50 1.18 9.63
C GLY A 100 -2.20 1.80 10.18
N CYS A 101 -2.26 3.04 10.66
CA CYS A 101 -1.12 3.70 11.30
C CYS A 101 -0.66 2.96 12.56
N ARG A 102 -1.59 2.46 13.40
CA ARG A 102 -1.25 1.62 14.56
C ARG A 102 -0.52 0.35 14.15
N LYS A 103 -0.98 -0.32 13.08
CA LYS A 103 -0.33 -1.53 12.57
C LYS A 103 1.10 -1.25 12.13
N ILE A 104 1.31 -0.19 11.34
CA ILE A 104 2.64 0.23 10.88
C ILE A 104 3.54 0.57 12.08
N ALA A 105 3.04 1.34 13.05
CA ALA A 105 3.80 1.67 14.26
C ALA A 105 4.21 0.40 15.04
N SER A 106 3.33 -0.61 15.11
CA SER A 106 3.66 -1.91 15.72
C SER A 106 4.73 -2.67 14.94
N MET A 107 4.79 -2.55 13.61
CA MET A 107 5.81 -3.20 12.79
C MET A 107 7.19 -2.55 12.96
N MET A 108 7.22 -1.24 13.18
CA MET A 108 8.46 -0.48 13.42
C MET A 108 9.00 -0.68 14.85
N LYS A 109 8.15 -1.04 15.80
CA LYS A 109 8.53 -1.15 17.21
C LYS A 109 9.64 -2.20 17.40
N GLY A 110 10.74 -1.77 18.00
CA GLY A 110 11.90 -2.62 18.31
C GLY A 110 12.80 -2.94 17.12
N LYS A 111 12.56 -2.33 15.95
CA LYS A 111 13.43 -2.44 14.78
C LYS A 111 14.51 -1.38 14.79
N THR A 112 15.68 -1.72 14.25
CA THR A 112 16.75 -0.72 14.06
C THR A 112 16.41 0.23 12.91
N PRO A 113 17.03 1.43 12.83
CA PRO A 113 16.86 2.33 11.70
C PRO A 113 17.12 1.66 10.35
N GLU A 114 18.13 0.79 10.26
CA GLU A 114 18.45 0.05 9.04
C GLU A 114 17.37 -0.98 8.67
N GLU A 115 16.81 -1.69 9.65
CA GLU A 115 15.70 -2.63 9.41
C GLU A 115 14.43 -1.91 8.95
N ILE A 116 14.14 -0.75 9.54
CA ILE A 116 13.02 0.10 9.11
C ILE A 116 13.26 0.57 7.67
N ARG A 117 14.45 1.11 7.36
CA ARG A 117 14.76 1.53 5.98
C ARG A 117 14.55 0.40 4.96
N ASN A 118 14.98 -0.82 5.28
CA ASN A 118 14.77 -1.98 4.43
C ASN A 118 13.29 -2.33 4.27
N MET A 119 12.51 -2.31 5.36
CA MET A 119 11.07 -2.60 5.33
C MET A 119 10.30 -1.64 4.41
N PHE A 120 10.60 -0.34 4.49
CA PHE A 120 9.94 0.68 3.67
C PHE A 120 10.65 0.95 2.34
N ASN A 121 11.70 0.17 2.01
CA ASN A 121 12.54 0.36 0.83
C ASN A 121 13.04 1.81 0.67
N ILE A 122 13.49 2.40 1.77
CA ILE A 122 14.03 3.76 1.87
C ILE A 122 15.55 3.71 1.71
N ALA A 123 16.09 4.50 0.78
CA ALA A 123 17.53 4.65 0.62
C ALA A 123 18.14 5.45 1.78
N ASN A 124 19.32 5.05 2.27
CA ASN A 124 20.09 5.87 3.20
C ASN A 124 20.70 7.06 2.44
N ASP A 125 20.28 8.27 2.78
CA ASP A 125 20.73 9.53 2.19
C ASP A 125 21.72 10.28 3.09
N PHE A 126 22.07 9.75 4.26
CA PHE A 126 23.10 10.31 5.14
C PHE A 126 24.50 9.90 4.71
N THR A 127 25.43 10.84 4.86
CA THR A 127 26.86 10.53 4.84
C THR A 127 27.26 9.72 6.09
N PRO A 128 28.36 8.95 6.04
CA PRO A 128 28.84 8.21 7.22
C PRO A 128 29.06 9.11 8.44
N GLU A 129 29.56 10.33 8.24
CA GLU A 129 29.81 11.30 9.29
C GLU A 129 28.50 11.83 9.92
N GLU A 130 27.48 12.09 9.11
CA GLU A 130 26.15 12.49 9.60
C GLU A 130 25.47 11.36 10.36
N GLU A 131 25.58 10.12 9.86
CA GLU A 131 25.00 8.96 10.54
C GLU A 131 25.65 8.70 11.91
N GLU A 132 26.98 8.83 12.01
CA GLU A 132 27.69 8.70 13.29
C GLU A 132 27.32 9.83 14.27
N ALA A 133 27.18 11.06 13.78
CA ALA A 133 26.74 12.19 14.59
C ALA A 133 25.31 11.98 15.13
N ILE A 134 24.37 11.57 14.27
CA ILE A 134 22.98 11.27 14.64
C ILE A 134 22.91 10.10 15.64
N ARG A 135 23.73 9.05 15.44
CA ARG A 135 23.80 7.89 16.35
C ARG A 135 24.31 8.30 17.73
N LYS A 136 25.34 9.16 17.79
CA LYS A 136 25.87 9.71 19.04
C LYS A 136 24.86 10.62 19.75
N GLU A 137 24.14 11.44 18.99
CA GLU A 137 23.10 12.33 19.54
C GLU A 137 21.90 11.54 20.07
N ASN A 138 21.53 10.44 19.44
CA ASN A 138 20.37 9.62 19.84
C ASN A 138 20.70 8.44 20.76
N ALA A 139 21.95 8.32 21.22
CA ALA A 139 22.38 7.24 22.12
C ALA A 139 21.62 7.20 23.46
N TRP A 140 20.93 8.29 23.85
CA TRP A 140 20.07 8.32 25.04
C TRP A 140 18.76 7.54 24.89
N CYS A 141 18.31 7.26 23.66
CA CYS A 141 17.11 6.46 23.37
C CYS A 141 17.37 4.95 23.36
N GLU A 142 18.64 4.53 23.31
CA GLU A 142 19.05 3.13 23.18
C GLU A 142 19.26 2.44 24.56
N GLY A 143 18.92 3.13 25.66
CA GLY A 143 19.08 2.67 27.05
C GLY A 143 17.81 2.13 27.70
#